data_AF-A0A6G8FJ83-F1
#
_entry.id   AF-A0A6G8FJ83-F1
#
_cell.length_a   1.000
_cell.length_b   1.000
_cell.length_c   1.000
_cell.angle_alpha   90.00
_cell.angle_beta   90.00
_cell.angle_gamma   90.00
#
_symmetry.space_group_name_H-M   'P 1'
#
loop_
_entity.id
_entity.type
_entity.pdbx_description
1 polymer ?
#
loop_
_entity_poly.entity_id
_entity_poly.type
_entity_poly.pdbx_seq_one_letter_code
_entity_poly.pdbx_strand_id
1 'polypeptide(L)'
;MLGDDDTNDLHGVKAVLTEEATATFRDLVRASLTECLASTALTTPCGNDLSDLRAIAKPIDGTVQRKLTTEGDAALNALTPESSYTTPSVVSSYDVIRIDVTYEFEKAGKREKAQTMFVSLLTPYVDFSKEPLEVTWE
;
A
#
# COMPACT_ATOMS: atom_id res chain seq x y z
N MET A 1 -17.06 51.12 10.01
CA MET A 1 -15.94 50.46 9.32
C MET A 1 -16.06 48.99 9.63
N LEU A 2 -16.51 48.20 8.65
CA LEU A 2 -16.45 46.74 8.68
C LEU A 2 -15.14 46.41 7.95
N GLY A 3 -14.17 45.84 8.65
CA GLY A 3 -12.84 45.60 8.11
C GLY A 3 -12.32 44.24 8.55
N ASP A 4 -12.34 43.30 7.60
CA ASP A 4 -11.27 42.34 7.31
C ASP A 4 -10.70 41.48 8.45
N ASP A 5 -11.54 40.77 9.21
CA ASP A 5 -11.04 39.75 10.17
C ASP A 5 -11.66 38.34 10.00
N ASP A 6 -12.50 38.12 8.99
CA ASP A 6 -13.17 36.81 8.80
C ASP A 6 -12.46 35.86 7.83
N THR A 7 -11.34 36.27 7.21
CA THR A 7 -10.68 35.47 6.15
C THR A 7 -9.50 34.59 6.63
N ASN A 8 -9.17 34.58 7.92
CA ASN A 8 -7.95 33.92 8.41
C ASN A 8 -8.15 32.58 9.15
N ASP A 9 -9.38 32.07 9.27
CA ASP A 9 -9.69 30.91 10.12
C ASP A 9 -10.16 29.65 9.36
N LEU A 10 -9.85 29.54 8.06
CA LEU A 10 -10.15 28.35 7.26
C LEU A 10 -8.94 27.44 7.00
N HIS A 11 -7.76 27.82 7.47
CA HIS A 11 -6.52 27.03 7.32
C HIS A 11 -6.48 25.77 8.22
N GLY A 12 -7.44 25.60 9.12
CA GLY A 12 -7.53 24.46 10.05
C GLY A 12 -8.61 23.42 9.73
N VAL A 13 -9.41 23.61 8.67
CA VAL A 13 -10.49 22.67 8.32
C VAL A 13 -9.92 21.51 7.50
N LYS A 14 -9.65 20.36 8.16
CA LYS A 14 -9.27 19.11 7.49
C LYS A 14 -10.53 18.29 7.21
N ALA A 15 -10.70 17.83 5.97
CA ALA A 15 -11.70 16.82 5.65
C ALA A 15 -11.35 15.52 6.40
N VAL A 16 -12.33 14.96 7.12
CA VAL A 16 -12.19 13.68 7.82
C VAL A 16 -13.18 12.70 7.22
N LEU A 17 -12.75 11.46 7.03
CA LEU A 17 -13.62 10.40 6.53
C LEU A 17 -14.68 10.05 7.57
N THR A 18 -15.86 9.66 7.08
CA THR A 18 -16.85 8.97 7.90
C THR A 18 -16.36 7.56 8.24
N GLU A 19 -17.00 6.92 9.23
CA GLU A 19 -16.71 5.51 9.56
C GLU A 19 -16.99 4.58 8.37
N GLU A 20 -18.05 4.85 7.60
CA GLU A 20 -18.40 4.11 6.39
C GLU A 20 -17.35 4.26 5.29
N ALA A 21 -16.88 5.49 5.02
CA ALA A 21 -15.82 5.73 4.04
C ALA A 21 -14.50 5.11 4.48
N THR A 22 -14.21 5.12 5.79
CA THR A 22 -13.04 4.46 6.38
C THR A 22 -13.09 2.94 6.16
N ALA A 23 -14.25 2.31 6.41
CA ALA A 23 -14.44 0.89 6.17
C ALA A 23 -14.28 0.55 4.68
N THR A 24 -14.88 1.37 3.80
CA THR A 24 -14.76 1.20 2.34
C THR A 24 -13.31 1.26 1.88
N PHE A 25 -12.54 2.24 2.37
CA PHE A 25 -11.11 2.34 2.08
C PHE A 25 -10.35 1.07 2.50
N ARG A 26 -10.59 0.60 3.74
CA ARG A 26 -9.94 -0.62 4.27
C ARG A 26 -10.24 -1.86 3.43
N ASP A 27 -11.50 -2.03 3.03
CA ASP A 27 -11.92 -3.16 2.22
C ASP A 27 -11.29 -3.13 0.82
N LEU A 28 -11.24 -1.96 0.19
CA LEU A 28 -10.58 -1.76 -1.10
C LEU A 28 -9.08 -2.09 -1.03
N VAL A 29 -8.37 -1.56 -0.02
CA VAL A 29 -6.94 -1.85 0.17
C VAL A 29 -6.71 -3.31 0.46
N ARG A 30 -7.54 -3.95 1.29
CA ARG A 30 -7.47 -5.39 1.58
C ARG A 30 -7.68 -6.23 0.34
N ALA A 31 -8.67 -5.90 -0.49
CA ALA A 31 -8.93 -6.62 -1.74
C ALA A 31 -7.75 -6.49 -2.71
N SER A 32 -7.27 -5.27 -2.94
CA SER A 32 -6.13 -5.00 -3.82
C SER A 32 -4.84 -5.69 -3.32
N LEU A 33 -4.56 -5.62 -2.01
CA LEU A 33 -3.40 -6.31 -1.43
C LEU A 33 -3.53 -7.83 -1.56
N THR A 34 -4.73 -8.38 -1.43
CA THR A 34 -4.97 -9.83 -1.57
C THR A 34 -4.59 -10.32 -2.98
N GLU A 35 -4.97 -9.57 -4.01
CA GLU A 35 -4.58 -9.86 -5.40
C GLU A 35 -3.05 -9.79 -5.58
N CYS A 36 -2.43 -8.77 -4.99
CA CYS A 36 -0.98 -8.62 -4.94
C CYS A 36 -0.25 -9.80 -4.30
N LEU A 37 -0.75 -10.28 -3.15
CA LEU A 37 -0.16 -11.40 -2.42
C LEU A 37 -0.28 -12.72 -3.18
N ALA A 38 -1.32 -12.87 -4.00
CA ALA A 38 -1.50 -14.04 -4.87
C ALA A 38 -0.57 -14.04 -6.09
N SER A 39 0.03 -12.89 -6.46
CA SER A 39 0.96 -12.81 -7.58
C SER A 39 2.29 -13.49 -7.26
N THR A 40 2.77 -14.29 -8.20
CA THR A 40 4.09 -14.94 -8.15
C THR A 40 5.17 -14.19 -8.94
N ALA A 41 4.81 -13.06 -9.57
CA ALA A 41 5.72 -12.25 -10.37
C ALA A 41 6.74 -11.50 -9.50
N LEU A 42 7.88 -11.11 -10.09
CA LEU A 42 8.90 -10.29 -9.39
C LEU A 42 8.39 -8.91 -8.95
N THR A 43 7.46 -8.33 -9.69
CA THR A 43 6.88 -7.02 -9.41
C THR A 43 5.38 -7.15 -9.21
N THR A 44 4.80 -6.24 -8.43
CA THR A 44 3.35 -6.15 -8.24
C THR A 44 2.89 -4.70 -8.22
N PRO A 45 1.62 -4.41 -8.56
CA PRO A 45 1.10 -3.04 -8.52
C PRO A 45 1.25 -2.38 -7.14
N CYS A 46 1.12 -3.13 -6.05
CA CYS A 46 1.32 -2.64 -4.68
C CYS A 46 2.78 -2.48 -4.24
N GLY A 47 3.73 -2.55 -5.17
CA GLY A 47 5.16 -2.52 -4.88
C GLY A 47 5.73 -3.91 -4.67
N ASN A 48 6.47 -4.09 -3.58
CA ASN A 48 7.17 -5.33 -3.25
C ASN A 48 7.99 -5.86 -4.45
N ASP A 49 8.81 -4.98 -5.02
CA ASP A 49 9.60 -5.22 -6.22
C ASP A 49 10.90 -5.96 -5.90
N LEU A 50 11.01 -7.21 -6.35
CA LEU A 50 12.21 -8.04 -6.20
C LEU A 50 13.18 -7.91 -7.37
N SER A 51 12.82 -7.16 -8.42
CA SER A 51 13.65 -6.99 -9.62
C SER A 51 14.96 -6.26 -9.31
N ASP A 52 15.00 -5.45 -8.25
CA ASP A 52 16.21 -4.76 -7.78
C ASP A 52 17.11 -5.62 -6.86
N LEU A 53 16.63 -6.77 -6.35
CA LEU A 53 17.43 -7.69 -5.53
C LEU A 53 18.52 -8.43 -6.33
N ARG A 54 18.57 -8.22 -7.65
CA ARG A 54 19.55 -8.81 -8.58
C ARG A 54 21.01 -8.62 -8.15
N ALA A 55 21.33 -7.61 -7.34
CA ALA A 55 22.69 -7.36 -6.86
C ALA A 55 23.20 -8.44 -5.88
N ILE A 56 22.31 -9.13 -5.15
CA ILE A 56 22.68 -10.10 -4.09
C ILE A 56 22.40 -11.55 -4.55
N ALA A 57 21.25 -11.77 -5.19
CA ALA A 57 20.85 -13.05 -5.78
C ALA A 57 19.74 -12.79 -6.80
N LYS A 58 19.89 -13.23 -8.04
CA LYS A 58 18.90 -13.01 -9.10
C LYS A 58 17.65 -13.88 -8.84
N PRO A 59 16.51 -13.29 -8.44
CA PRO A 59 15.31 -14.08 -8.19
C PRO A 59 14.76 -14.65 -9.51
N ILE A 60 14.14 -15.83 -9.44
CA ILE A 60 13.47 -16.48 -10.56
C ILE A 60 12.03 -15.99 -10.60
N ASP A 61 11.64 -15.40 -11.73
CA ASP A 61 10.26 -14.95 -11.93
C ASP A 61 9.26 -16.12 -11.85
N GLY A 62 8.07 -15.84 -11.34
CA GLY A 62 7.05 -16.87 -11.09
C GLY A 62 7.28 -17.73 -9.85
N THR A 63 8.33 -17.48 -9.06
CA THR A 63 8.61 -18.24 -7.81
C THR A 63 8.36 -17.43 -6.54
N VAL A 64 7.99 -16.16 -6.66
CA VAL A 64 7.77 -15.31 -5.50
C VAL A 64 6.53 -15.78 -4.75
N GLN A 65 6.66 -15.89 -3.43
CA GLN A 65 5.57 -16.20 -2.52
C GLN A 65 5.50 -15.07 -1.50
N ARG A 66 4.33 -14.46 -1.41
CA ARG A 66 4.07 -13.33 -0.51
C ARG A 66 3.03 -13.76 0.51
N LYS A 67 3.24 -13.40 1.77
CA LYS A 67 2.33 -13.74 2.84
C LYS A 67 2.13 -12.56 3.77
N LEU A 68 0.87 -12.23 4.05
CA LEU A 68 0.54 -11.26 5.09
C LEU A 68 0.92 -11.83 6.46
N THR A 69 1.69 -11.08 7.23
CA THR A 69 2.02 -11.48 8.60
C THR A 69 0.84 -11.19 9.53
N THR A 70 0.82 -11.78 10.73
CA THR A 70 -0.21 -11.44 11.74
C THR A 70 -0.19 -9.96 12.10
N GLU A 71 1.00 -9.35 12.17
CA GLU A 71 1.16 -7.91 12.38
C GLU A 71 0.62 -7.11 11.19
N GLY A 72 0.91 -7.55 9.97
CA GLY A 72 0.38 -6.93 8.76
C GLY A 72 -1.14 -7.00 8.66
N ASP A 73 -1.75 -8.12 9.04
CA ASP A 73 -3.22 -8.24 9.06
C ASP A 73 -3.86 -7.34 10.14
N ALA A 74 -3.23 -7.25 11.32
CA ALA A 74 -3.66 -6.32 12.35
C ALA A 74 -3.56 -4.86 11.88
N ALA A 75 -2.44 -4.48 11.25
CA ALA A 75 -2.24 -3.16 10.68
C ALA A 75 -3.27 -2.86 9.57
N LEU A 76 -3.54 -3.83 8.69
CA LEU A 76 -4.54 -3.70 7.62
C LEU A 76 -5.96 -3.45 8.18
N ASN A 77 -6.33 -4.15 9.26
CA ASN A 77 -7.60 -3.94 9.96
C ASN A 77 -7.68 -2.58 10.68
N ALA A 78 -6.53 -2.05 11.11
CA ALA A 78 -6.40 -0.81 11.85
C ALA A 78 -5.98 0.38 10.97
N LEU A 79 -5.94 0.23 9.64
CA LEU A 79 -5.48 1.27 8.71
C LEU A 79 -6.15 2.61 9.03
N THR A 80 -5.35 3.65 9.15
CA THR A 80 -5.78 5.01 9.39
C THR A 80 -5.73 5.76 8.06
N PRO A 81 -6.88 5.94 7.38
CA PRO A 81 -6.93 6.74 6.17
C PRO A 81 -6.86 8.23 6.48
N GLU A 82 -6.19 8.96 5.61
CA GLU A 82 -6.08 10.40 5.65
C GLU A 82 -6.46 11.00 4.30
N SER A 83 -7.36 11.98 4.32
CA SER A 83 -7.63 12.81 3.15
C SER A 83 -6.44 13.73 2.87
N SER A 84 -6.07 13.83 1.60
CA SER A 84 -5.10 14.79 1.11
C SER A 84 -5.56 16.22 1.41
N TYR A 85 -4.62 17.06 1.83
CA TYR A 85 -4.91 18.48 2.09
C TYR A 85 -5.20 19.27 0.81
N THR A 86 -4.53 18.92 -0.30
CA THR A 86 -4.67 19.63 -1.59
C THR A 86 -5.84 19.09 -2.41
N THR A 87 -6.17 17.81 -2.26
CA THR A 87 -7.26 17.15 -2.97
C THR A 87 -8.07 16.28 -2.00
N PRO A 88 -9.03 16.84 -1.25
CA PRO A 88 -9.72 16.14 -0.15
C PRO A 88 -10.43 14.82 -0.51
N SER A 89 -10.76 14.61 -1.79
CA SER A 89 -11.34 13.36 -2.29
C SER A 89 -10.32 12.22 -2.39
N VAL A 90 -9.02 12.53 -2.44
CA VAL A 90 -7.95 11.53 -2.48
C VAL A 90 -7.58 11.17 -1.05
N VAL A 91 -7.66 9.88 -0.75
CA VAL A 91 -7.42 9.29 0.56
C VAL A 91 -6.26 8.33 0.48
N SER A 92 -5.35 8.37 1.44
CA SER A 92 -4.21 7.46 1.55
C SER A 92 -4.01 6.95 2.97
N SER A 93 -3.16 5.95 3.14
CA SER A 93 -2.70 5.55 4.48
C SER A 93 -1.21 5.26 4.46
N TYR A 94 -0.50 5.76 5.48
CA TYR A 94 0.95 5.61 5.63
C TYR A 94 1.34 4.51 6.63
N ASP A 95 0.36 3.75 7.13
CA ASP A 95 0.61 2.65 8.04
C ASP A 95 1.44 1.56 7.37
N VAL A 96 2.38 0.98 8.12
CA VAL A 96 3.28 -0.05 7.60
C VAL A 96 2.60 -1.42 7.68
N ILE A 97 2.23 -1.96 6.53
CA ILE A 97 1.71 -3.34 6.42
C ILE A 97 2.89 -4.29 6.19
N ARG A 98 3.09 -5.22 7.13
CA ARG A 98 4.19 -6.20 7.07
C ARG A 98 3.80 -7.44 6.26
N ILE A 99 4.66 -7.80 5.31
CA ILE A 99 4.53 -9.03 4.52
C ILE A 99 5.84 -9.80 4.53
N ASP A 100 5.74 -11.12 4.57
CA ASP A 100 6.85 -12.04 4.35
C ASP A 100 6.97 -12.35 2.86
N VAL A 101 8.20 -12.31 2.36
CA VAL A 101 8.49 -12.61 0.96
C VAL A 101 9.55 -13.69 0.88
N THR A 102 9.22 -14.77 0.17
CA THR A 102 10.18 -15.82 -0.18
C THR A 102 10.25 -15.96 -1.70
N TYR A 103 11.41 -16.34 -2.21
CA TYR A 103 11.67 -16.51 -3.63
C TYR A 103 12.73 -17.57 -3.87
N GLU A 104 12.79 -18.09 -5.10
CA GLU A 104 13.86 -18.97 -5.53
C GLU A 104 14.89 -18.20 -6.35
N PHE A 105 16.15 -18.60 -6.25
CA PHE A 105 17.26 -18.06 -7.04
C PHE A 105 18.22 -19.19 -7.43
N GLU A 106 19.04 -18.96 -8.44
CA GLU A 106 20.08 -19.90 -8.83
C GLU A 106 21.43 -19.54 -8.21
N LYS A 107 22.08 -20.55 -7.61
CA LYS A 107 23.44 -20.46 -7.08
C LYS A 107 24.19 -21.72 -7.41
N ALA A 108 25.33 -21.58 -8.10
CA ALA A 108 26.17 -22.72 -8.51
C ALA A 108 25.39 -23.85 -9.22
N GLY A 109 24.44 -23.50 -10.09
CA GLY A 109 23.61 -24.45 -10.85
C GLY A 109 22.52 -25.16 -10.05
N LYS A 110 22.23 -24.71 -8.81
CA LYS A 110 21.14 -25.24 -7.98
C LYS A 110 20.13 -24.14 -7.68
N ARG A 111 18.85 -24.53 -7.61
CA ARG A 111 17.80 -23.69 -7.04
C ARG A 111 17.93 -23.68 -5.52
N GLU A 112 17.99 -22.49 -4.95
CA GLU A 112 17.91 -22.26 -3.52
C GLU A 112 16.74 -21.33 -3.21
N LYS A 113 16.25 -21.39 -1.97
CA LYS A 113 15.19 -20.50 -1.45
C LYS A 113 15.81 -19.43 -0.57
N ALA A 114 15.32 -18.21 -0.70
CA ALA A 114 15.66 -17.10 0.18
C ALA A 114 14.39 -16.41 0.69
N GLN A 115 14.56 -15.66 1.78
CA GLN A 115 13.57 -14.72 2.31
C GLN A 115 14.19 -13.33 2.30
N THR A 116 13.36 -12.31 2.06
CA THR A 116 13.78 -10.91 2.12
C THR A 116 12.81 -10.08 2.94
N MET A 117 13.34 -9.07 3.61
CA MET A 117 12.57 -8.01 4.27
C MET A 117 12.90 -6.62 3.68
N PHE A 118 13.69 -6.59 2.59
CA PHE A 118 14.21 -5.35 1.99
C PHE A 118 13.28 -4.74 0.94
N VAL A 119 12.10 -5.32 0.75
CA VAL A 119 11.11 -4.90 -0.24
C VAL A 119 9.86 -4.42 0.48
N SER A 120 9.43 -3.20 0.18
CA SER A 120 8.29 -2.56 0.82
C SER A 120 7.08 -2.52 -0.10
N LEU A 121 5.90 -2.46 0.50
CA LEU A 121 4.70 -2.03 -0.21
C LEU A 121 4.78 -0.52 -0.48
N LEU A 122 4.14 -0.08 -1.56
CA LEU A 122 3.90 1.33 -1.82
C LEU A 122 2.77 1.86 -0.92
N THR A 123 2.46 3.15 -1.01
CA THR A 123 1.36 3.77 -0.27
C THR A 123 0.05 3.56 -1.04
N PRO A 124 -1.01 3.03 -0.42
CA PRO A 124 -2.31 2.93 -1.07
C PRO A 124 -3.01 4.29 -1.15
N TYR A 125 -3.64 4.56 -2.29
CA TYR A 125 -4.46 5.75 -2.57
C TYR A 125 -5.81 5.32 -3.15
N VAL A 126 -6.88 6.04 -2.79
CA VAL A 126 -8.22 5.92 -3.40
C VAL A 126 -8.78 7.32 -3.62
N ASP A 127 -9.28 7.59 -4.81
CA ASP A 127 -9.98 8.84 -5.13
C ASP A 127 -11.50 8.65 -5.04
N PHE A 128 -12.09 9.11 -3.93
CA PHE A 128 -13.52 9.00 -3.65
C PHE A 128 -14.40 9.89 -4.54
N SER A 129 -13.81 10.68 -5.45
CA SER A 129 -14.56 11.42 -6.47
C SER A 129 -14.76 10.64 -7.78
N LYS A 130 -14.16 9.45 -7.91
CA LYS A 130 -14.20 8.63 -9.13
C LYS A 130 -15.02 7.36 -8.92
N GLU A 131 -15.68 6.93 -10.00
CA GLU A 131 -16.36 5.63 -10.06
C GLU A 131 -15.83 4.84 -11.27
N PRO A 132 -15.48 3.55 -11.11
CA PRO A 132 -15.46 2.78 -9.86
C PRO A 132 -14.36 3.27 -8.88
N LEU A 133 -14.54 3.01 -7.58
CA LEU A 133 -13.49 3.24 -6.59
C LEU A 133 -12.40 2.18 -6.75
N GLU A 134 -11.18 2.62 -7.02
CA GLU A 134 -10.03 1.76 -7.27
C GLU A 134 -8.85 2.18 -6.39
N VAL A 135 -8.04 1.21 -5.97
CA VAL A 135 -6.79 1.46 -5.25
C VAL A 135 -5.66 1.65 -6.24
N THR A 136 -4.96 2.77 -6.15
CA THR A 136 -3.62 2.92 -6.74
C THR A 136 -2.57 2.85 -5.66
N TRP A 137 -1.36 2.44 -6.02
CA TRP A 137 -0.26 2.22 -5.08
C TRP A 137 0.95 3.02 -5.57
N GLU A 138 1.40 4.00 -4.78
CA GLU A 138 2.43 4.99 -5.16
C GLU A 138 3.42 5.29 -4.04
#